data_AF-A0A1B6KJS2-F1
#
_entry.id   AF-A0A1B6KJS2-F1
#
_cell.length_a   1.000
_cell.length_b   1.000
_cell.length_c   1.000
_cell.angle_alpha   90.00
_cell.angle_beta   90.00
_cell.angle_gamma   90.00
#
_symmetry.space_group_name_H-M   'P 1'
#
loop_
_entity.id
_entity.type
_entity.pdbx_description
1 polymer ?
#
loop_
_entity_poly.entity_id
_entity_poly.type
_entity_poly.pdbx_seq_one_letter_code
_entity_poly.pdbx_strand_id
1 'polypeptide(L)'
;CNVSTIGRVFNKRNTDSIKEVLEIEDWNSVVCAPSAEEAYKRFLSLITMIMDLVSPFRKIKAKNKAKSTSFTNEEVSNLKQVYLRCLRRYELTGKIETR
;
A
#
# COMPACT_ATOMS: atom_id res chain seq x y z
N CYS A 1 -18.17 6.50 6.76
CA CYS A 1 -17.46 6.30 8.05
C CYS A 1 -15.96 6.10 7.76
N ASN A 2 -15.09 7.02 8.22
CA ASN A 2 -13.65 6.85 8.09
C ASN A 2 -13.16 5.87 9.17
N VAL A 3 -13.13 4.58 8.85
CA VAL A 3 -12.57 3.58 9.75
C VAL A 3 -11.06 3.81 9.80
N SER A 4 -10.56 4.22 10.95
CA SER A 4 -9.13 4.35 11.20
C SER A 4 -8.64 3.06 11.85
N THR A 5 -7.62 2.43 11.27
CA THR A 5 -7.03 1.19 11.80
C THR A 5 -5.77 1.54 12.58
N ILE A 6 -5.58 0.95 13.76
CA ILE A 6 -4.33 1.07 14.51
C ILE A 6 -3.35 0.04 13.94
N GLY A 7 -2.16 0.48 13.54
CA GLY A 7 -1.15 -0.40 12.98
C GLY A 7 0.22 0.25 12.89
N ARG A 8 1.24 -0.57 12.64
CA ARG A 8 2.56 -0.10 12.24
C ARG A 8 2.55 0.19 10.74
N VAL A 9 3.33 1.18 10.32
CA VAL A 9 3.48 1.52 8.91
C VAL A 9 4.94 1.42 8.56
N PHE A 10 5.28 0.45 7.73
CA PHE A 10 6.63 0.26 7.23
C PHE A 10 6.84 1.11 5.97
N ASN A 11 7.98 1.79 5.92
CA ASN A 11 8.48 2.52 4.78
C ASN A 11 10.00 2.27 4.69
N LYS A 12 10.62 2.69 3.59
CA LYS A 12 12.04 2.42 3.37
C LYS A 12 12.91 2.91 4.54
N ARG A 13 12.73 4.16 4.97
CA ARG A 13 13.50 4.78 6.06
C ARG A 13 13.42 3.98 7.36
N ASN A 14 12.22 3.63 7.82
CA ASN A 14 12.10 2.91 9.09
C ASN A 14 12.48 1.43 8.98
N THR A 15 12.41 0.85 7.79
CA THR A 15 12.90 -0.51 7.54
C THR A 15 14.43 -0.52 7.57
N ASP A 16 15.07 0.47 6.96
CA ASP A 16 16.52 0.66 6.98
C ASP A 16 17.01 0.89 8.42
N SER A 17 16.33 1.74 9.20
CA SER A 17 16.66 1.95 10.62
C SER A 17 16.46 0.68 11.47
N ILE A 18 15.43 -0.13 11.22
CA ILE A 18 15.28 -1.43 11.91
C ILE A 18 16.49 -2.32 11.58
N LYS A 19 16.90 -2.37 10.32
CA LYS A 19 18.04 -3.16 9.88
C LYS A 19 19.34 -2.72 10.57
N GLU A 20 19.62 -1.42 10.60
CA GLU A 20 20.80 -0.87 11.28
C GLU A 20 20.83 -1.24 12.76
N VAL A 21 19.70 -1.13 13.47
CA VAL A 21 19.63 -1.50 14.89
C VAL A 21 19.87 -3.00 15.08
N LEU A 22 19.26 -3.85 14.25
CA LEU A 22 19.45 -5.30 14.33
C LEU A 22 20.89 -5.76 14.04
N GLU A 23 21.61 -5.03 13.18
CA GLU A 23 23.02 -5.32 12.87
C GLU A 23 23.96 -4.97 14.03
N ILE A 24 23.60 -3.96 14.83
CA ILE A 24 24.40 -3.50 15.99
C ILE A 24 24.06 -4.28 17.27
N GLU A 25 22.84 -4.82 17.35
CA GLU A 25 22.33 -5.47 18.55
C GLU A 25 23.14 -6.71 18.96
N ASP A 26 23.33 -6.90 20.27
CA ASP A 26 24.02 -8.07 20.81
C ASP A 26 23.08 -9.29 20.93
N TRP A 27 23.28 -10.25 20.04
CA TRP A 27 22.51 -11.49 19.98
C TRP A 27 22.97 -12.56 20.99
N ASN A 28 24.02 -12.32 21.78
CA ASN A 28 24.50 -13.28 22.78
C ASN A 28 23.39 -13.73 23.74
N SER A 29 22.50 -12.81 24.13
CA SER A 29 21.38 -13.12 25.01
C SER A 29 20.42 -14.17 24.43
N VAL A 30 20.29 -14.24 23.10
CA VAL A 30 19.45 -15.19 22.37
C VAL A 30 20.21 -16.47 22.07
N VAL A 31 21.47 -16.36 21.61
CA VAL A 31 22.32 -17.49 21.23
C VAL A 31 22.70 -18.36 22.44
N CYS A 32 23.01 -17.72 23.57
CA CYS A 32 23.42 -18.40 24.80
C CYS A 32 22.23 -18.78 25.71
N ALA A 33 20.99 -18.69 25.21
CA ALA A 33 19.83 -19.04 26.01
C ALA A 33 19.79 -20.56 26.31
N PRO A 34 19.38 -20.97 27.53
CA PRO A 34 19.45 -22.36 27.99
C PRO A 34 18.42 -23.28 27.32
N SER A 35 17.40 -22.72 26.68
CA SER A 35 16.39 -23.47 25.94
C SER A 35 15.92 -22.70 24.71
N ALA A 36 15.39 -23.43 23.73
CA ALA A 36 14.79 -22.83 22.54
C ALA A 36 13.62 -21.89 22.88
N GLU A 37 12.85 -22.23 23.93
CA GLU A 37 11.74 -21.38 24.39
C GLU A 37 12.24 -20.06 24.99
N GLU A 38 13.30 -20.11 25.80
CA GLU A 38 13.92 -18.90 26.33
C GLU A 38 14.58 -18.05 25.24
N ALA A 39 15.27 -18.69 24.28
CA ALA A 39 15.84 -18.01 23.12
C ALA A 39 14.76 -17.26 22.35
N TYR A 40 13.63 -17.93 22.08
CA TYR A 40 12.50 -17.34 21.38
C TYR A 40 11.87 -16.18 22.16
N LYS A 41 11.67 -16.31 23.47
CA LYS A 41 11.14 -15.23 24.32
C LYS A 41 12.04 -14.00 24.29
N ARG A 42 13.35 -14.18 24.41
CA ARG A 42 14.33 -13.09 24.37
C ARG A 42 14.36 -12.42 23.00
N PHE A 43 14.41 -13.21 21.93
CA PHE A 43 14.32 -12.74 20.55
C PHE A 43 13.05 -11.90 20.34
N LEU A 44 11.89 -12.45 20.70
CA LEU A 44 10.60 -11.79 20.48
C LEU A 44 10.52 -10.47 21.24
N SER A 45 11.00 -10.44 22.49
CA SER A 45 11.02 -9.24 23.32
C SER A 45 11.87 -8.14 22.67
N LEU A 46 13.07 -8.49 22.21
CA LEU A 46 14.02 -7.59 21.58
C LEU A 46 13.46 -7.04 20.25
N ILE A 47 12.94 -7.91 19.38
CA ILE A 47 12.32 -7.48 18.12
C ILE A 47 11.13 -6.56 18.38
N THR A 48 10.29 -6.87 19.36
CA THR A 48 9.13 -6.05 19.72
C THR A 48 9.57 -4.66 20.19
N MET A 49 10.60 -4.59 21.04
CA MET A 49 11.17 -3.33 21.52
C MET A 49 11.73 -2.48 20.37
N ILE A 50 12.52 -3.07 19.48
CA ILE A 50 13.07 -2.36 18.31
C ILE A 50 11.95 -1.87 17.40
N MET A 51 10.92 -2.68 17.18
CA MET A 51 9.75 -2.28 16.40
C MET A 51 8.99 -1.12 17.04
N ASP A 52 8.84 -1.10 18.37
CA ASP A 52 8.21 0.00 19.10
C ASP A 52 9.02 1.29 19.05
N LEU A 53 10.34 1.19 19.10
CA LEU A 53 11.24 2.32 18.98
C LEU A 53 11.19 2.94 17.58
N VAL A 54 11.31 2.13 16.52
CA VAL A 54 11.52 2.61 15.15
C VAL A 54 10.21 2.80 14.38
N SER A 55 9.19 1.98 14.64
CA SER A 55 7.89 2.05 13.96
C SER A 55 6.74 1.83 14.95
N PRO A 56 6.48 2.78 15.87
CA PRO A 56 5.41 2.67 16.83
C PRO A 56 4.03 2.53 16.17
N PHE A 57 3.10 1.92 16.89
CA PHE A 57 1.71 1.86 16.47
C PHE A 57 1.14 3.27 16.33
N ARG A 58 0.52 3.55 15.18
CA ARG A 58 -0.16 4.82 14.94
C ARG A 58 -1.52 4.60 14.30
N LYS A 59 -2.40 5.58 14.47
CA LYS A 59 -3.69 5.60 13.76
C LYS A 59 -3.42 5.80 12.28
N ILE A 60 -3.63 4.73 11.49
CA ILE A 60 -3.52 4.77 10.04
C ILE A 60 -4.84 5.31 9.52
N LYS A 61 -4.78 6.52 8.97
CA LYS A 61 -5.91 7.07 8.21
C LYS A 61 -6.07 6.20 6.97
N ALA A 62 -7.27 5.67 6.75
CA ALA A 62 -7.61 5.07 5.48
C ALA A 62 -7.27 6.10 4.38
N LYS A 63 -6.37 5.75 3.47
CA LYS A 63 -6.20 6.55 2.26
C LYS A 63 -7.55 6.50 1.57
N ASN A 64 -8.26 7.63 1.53
CA ASN A 64 -9.33 7.79 0.56
C ASN A 64 -8.69 7.42 -0.76
N LYS A 65 -9.13 6.31 -1.39
CA LYS A 65 -8.75 6.03 -2.77
C LYS A 65 -9.03 7.34 -3.48
N ALA A 66 -7.97 8.05 -3.91
CA ALA A 66 -8.17 9.21 -4.75
C ALA A 66 -9.06 8.66 -5.86
N LYS A 67 -10.30 9.19 -5.96
CA LYS A 67 -11.14 8.89 -7.12
C LYS A 67 -10.19 9.07 -8.28
N SER A 68 -9.96 8.01 -9.06
CA SER A 68 -9.06 8.06 -10.20
C SER A 68 -9.38 9.37 -10.87
N THR A 69 -8.44 10.31 -10.85
CA THR A 69 -8.61 11.54 -11.62
C THR A 69 -8.80 10.99 -13.01
N SER A 70 -10.05 11.00 -13.49
CA SER A 70 -10.31 10.75 -14.89
C SER A 70 -9.62 11.93 -15.52
N PHE A 71 -8.36 11.75 -15.87
CA PHE A 71 -7.75 12.46 -16.95
C PHE A 71 -8.63 12.08 -18.12
N THR A 72 -9.67 12.87 -18.30
CA THR A 72 -10.52 12.87 -19.48
C THR A 72 -9.56 13.30 -20.57
N ASN A 73 -8.80 12.33 -21.09
CA ASN A 73 -7.94 12.55 -22.24
C ASN A 73 -8.90 13.06 -23.31
N GLU A 74 -8.70 14.29 -23.75
CA GLU A 74 -9.60 14.99 -24.67
C GLU A 74 -9.86 14.14 -25.92
N GLU A 75 -8.83 13.40 -26.34
CA GLU A 75 -8.87 12.41 -27.40
C GLU A 75 -9.90 11.29 -27.15
N VAL A 76 -9.95 10.73 -25.93
CA VAL A 76 -10.90 9.67 -25.55
C VAL A 76 -12.32 10.21 -25.47
N SER A 77 -12.49 11.46 -25.02
CA SER A 77 -13.79 12.14 -25.01
C SER A 77 -14.31 12.37 -26.43
N ASN A 78 -13.43 12.84 -27.32
CA ASN A 78 -13.75 13.09 -28.72
C ASN A 78 -14.11 11.77 -29.45
N LEU A 79 -13.31 10.72 -29.26
CA LEU A 79 -13.57 9.41 -29.86
C LEU A 79 -14.92 8.83 -29.40
N LYS A 80 -15.25 8.99 -28.11
CA LYS A 80 -16.56 8.59 -27.58
C LYS A 80 -17.71 9.38 -28.21
N GLN A 81 -17.56 10.69 -28.40
CA GLN A 81 -18.59 11.50 -29.06
C GLN A 81 -18.79 11.12 -30.52
N VAL A 82 -17.71 10.87 -31.27
CA VAL A 82 -17.77 10.42 -32.66
C VAL A 82 -18.50 9.09 -32.75
N TYR A 83 -18.12 8.12 -31.92
CA TYR A 83 -18.78 6.81 -31.87
C TYR A 83 -20.29 6.94 -31.58
N LEU A 84 -20.67 7.69 -30.54
CA LEU A 84 -22.09 7.87 -30.19
C LEU A 84 -22.90 8.55 -31.30
N ARG A 85 -22.29 9.47 -32.04
CA ARG A 85 -22.92 10.13 -33.19
C ARG A 85 -23.16 9.14 -34.33
N CYS A 86 -22.16 8.35 -34.68
CA CYS A 86 -22.26 7.32 -35.71
C CYS A 86 -23.29 6.25 -35.32
N LEU A 87 -23.29 5.81 -34.06
CA LEU A 87 -24.24 4.84 -33.53
C LEU A 87 -25.69 5.34 -33.64
N ARG A 88 -25.95 6.58 -33.19
CA ARG A 88 -27.29 7.17 -33.29
C ARG A 88 -27.76 7.29 -34.74
N ARG A 89 -26.87 7.66 -35.66
CA ARG A 89 -27.20 7.69 -37.10
C ARG A 89 -27.50 6.29 -37.64
N TYR A 90 -26.73 5.29 -37.25
CA TYR A 90 -26.97 3.91 -37.65
C TYR A 90 -28.33 3.41 -37.13
N GLU A 91 -28.66 3.65 -35.86
CA GLU A 91 -29.96 3.29 -35.28
C GLU A 91 -31.14 3.95 -36.02
N LEU A 92 -30.97 5.20 -36.48
CA LEU A 92 -32.01 5.93 -37.20
C LEU A 92 -32.12 5.56 -38.69
N THR A 93 -31.02 5.18 -39.33
CA THR A 93 -30.96 5.04 -40.80
C THR A 93 -30.71 3.62 -41.29
N GLY A 94 -30.31 2.71 -40.40
CA GLY A 94 -29.90 1.34 -40.72
C GLY A 94 -28.64 1.23 -41.59
N LYS A 95 -27.98 2.36 -41.91
CA LYS A 95 -26.81 2.40 -42.80
C LYS A 95 -25.54 2.65 -42.00
N ILE A 96 -24.54 1.80 -42.23
CA ILE A 96 -23.19 1.98 -41.69
C ILE A 96 -22.49 3.03 -42.56
N GLU A 97 -22.26 4.23 -42.04
CA GLU A 97 -21.33 5.19 -42.66
C GLU A 97 -19.91 4.64 -42.47
N THR A 98 -19.43 3.90 -43.49
CA THR A 98 -18.01 3.63 -43.67
C THR A 98 -17.37 4.85 -44.34
N ARG A 99 -16.20 5.23 -43.81
CA ARG A 99 -15.44 6.44 -44.14
C ARG A 99 -15.02 6.50 -45.61
#